data_AF-A0A921EQN3-F1
#
_entry.id   AF-A0A921EQN3-F1
#
_cell.length_a   1.000
_cell.length_b   1.000
_cell.length_c   1.000
_cell.angle_alpha   90.00
_cell.angle_beta   90.00
_cell.angle_gamma   90.00
#
_symmetry.space_group_name_H-M   'P 1'
#
loop_
_entity.id
_entity.type
_entity.pdbx_description
1 polymer ?
#
loop_
_entity_poly.entity_id
_entity_poly.type
_entity_poly.pdbx_seq_one_letter_code
_entity_poly.pdbx_strand_id
1 'polypeptide(L)' 'ASGPLVGSQPPSALLLMRADSSDAIEALLDDDPFHTAGLIAERRVDEWNPVIGIFAEQAG' A
#
# COMPACT_ATOMS: atom_id res chain seq x y z
N ALA A 1 -3.78 -3.66 -6.86
CA ALA A 1 -2.63 -4.50 -7.33
C ALA A 1 -1.70 -4.75 -6.15
N SER A 2 -0.90 -5.83 -6.17
CA SER A 2 -0.01 -6.19 -5.05
C SER A 2 1.23 -6.91 -5.56
N GLY A 3 2.39 -6.66 -4.96
CA GLY A 3 3.61 -7.42 -5.20
C GLY A 3 4.87 -6.82 -4.59
N PRO A 4 6.03 -7.49 -4.75
CA PRO A 4 7.31 -6.94 -4.31
C PRO A 4 7.68 -5.67 -5.09
N LEU A 5 8.25 -4.68 -4.39
CA LEU A 5 8.85 -3.51 -5.02
C LEU A 5 10.29 -3.85 -5.44
N VAL A 6 10.45 -4.26 -6.70
CA VAL A 6 11.75 -4.71 -7.21
C VAL A 6 12.80 -3.60 -7.10
N GLY A 7 13.95 -3.94 -6.53
CA GLY A 7 15.08 -3.01 -6.39
C GLY A 7 14.98 -2.05 -5.19
N SER A 8 13.95 -2.16 -4.34
CA SER A 8 13.88 -1.39 -3.10
C SER A 8 14.94 -1.87 -2.10
N GLN A 9 15.55 -0.93 -1.39
CA GLN A 9 16.42 -1.21 -0.24
C GLN A 9 15.91 -0.38 0.95
N PRO A 10 15.37 -1.00 2.02
CA PRO A 10 15.23 -2.45 2.25
C PRO A 10 14.21 -3.13 1.31
N PRO A 11 14.21 -4.48 1.21
CA PRO A 11 13.18 -5.23 0.49
C PRO A 11 11.77 -4.83 0.97
N SER A 12 10.89 -4.48 0.04
CA SER A 12 9.58 -3.89 0.34
C SER A 12 8.48 -4.50 -0.51
N ALA A 13 7.24 -4.41 -0.03
CA ALA A 13 6.04 -4.69 -0.81
C ALA A 13 5.39 -3.37 -1.28
N LEU A 14 4.75 -3.40 -2.45
CA LEU A 14 3.90 -2.32 -2.95
C LEU A 14 2.46 -2.83 -3.05
N LEU A 15 1.56 -2.08 -2.41
CA LEU A 15 0.13 -2.31 -2.48
C LEU A 15 -0.53 -1.08 -3.11
N LEU A 16 -1.38 -1.30 -4.10
CA LEU A 16 -2.30 -0.28 -4.62
C LEU A 16 -3.70 -0.64 -4.16
N MET A 17 -4.27 0.21 -3.31
CA MET A 17 -5.56 0.02 -2.65
C MET A 17 -6.44 1.25 -2.83
N ARG A 18 -7.76 1.06 -2.75
CA ARG A 18 -8.75 2.13 -2.75
C ARG A 18 -9.43 2.16 -1.39
N ALA A 19 -9.46 3.34 -0.77
CA ALA A 19 -10.14 3.60 0.48
C ALA A 19 -10.50 5.08 0.58
N ASP A 20 -11.37 5.41 1.53
CA ASP A 20 -11.83 6.78 1.75
C ASP A 20 -10.76 7.65 2.46
N SER A 21 -9.76 7.02 3.10
CA SER A 21 -8.65 7.71 3.78
C SER A 21 -7.44 6.79 4.00
N SER A 22 -6.28 7.39 4.34
CA SER A 22 -5.10 6.67 4.81
C SER A 22 -5.36 5.87 6.08
N ASP A 23 -6.12 6.43 7.04
CA ASP A 23 -6.42 5.78 8.32
C ASP A 23 -7.22 4.48 8.12
N ALA A 24 -8.12 4.45 7.12
CA ALA A 24 -8.86 3.24 6.78
C ALA A 24 -7.94 2.13 6.24
N ILE A 25 -6.90 2.50 5.49
CA ILE A 25 -5.87 1.56 5.02
C ILE A 25 -5.00 1.08 6.18
N GLU A 26 -4.59 1.99 7.07
CA GLU A 26 -3.79 1.63 8.24
C GLU A 26 -4.53 0.64 9.12
N ALA A 27 -5.77 0.95 9.51
CA ALA A 27 -6.61 0.07 10.32
C ALA A 27 -6.83 -1.30 9.65
N LEU A 28 -7.01 -1.32 8.32
CA LEU A 28 -7.15 -2.57 7.57
C LEU A 28 -5.87 -3.42 7.61
N LEU A 29 -4.70 -2.79 7.58
CA LEU A 29 -3.41 -3.47 7.57
C LEU A 29 -2.84 -3.76 8.97
N ASP A 30 -3.47 -3.27 10.04
CA ASP A 30 -3.03 -3.56 11.40
C ASP A 30 -3.13 -5.06 11.74
N ASP A 31 -4.08 -5.77 11.10
CA ASP A 31 -4.28 -7.22 11.22
C ASP A 31 -3.46 -8.05 10.21
N ASP A 32 -2.57 -7.43 9.42
CA ASP A 32 -1.70 -8.15 8.50
C ASP A 32 -0.80 -9.15 9.27
N PRO A 33 -0.73 -10.44 8.88
CA PRO A 33 0.16 -11.43 9.51
C PRO A 33 1.62 -10.99 9.59
N PHE A 34 2.13 -10.24 8.61
CA PHE A 34 3.49 -9.68 8.66
C PHE A 34 3.64 -8.54 9.65
N HIS A 35 2.59 -7.71 9.79
CA HIS A 35 2.57 -6.63 10.79
C HIS A 35 2.49 -7.21 12.21
N THR A 36 1.52 -8.09 12.46
CA THR A 36 1.31 -8.74 13.77
C THR A 36 2.49 -9.62 14.19
N ALA A 37 3.23 -10.20 13.23
CA ALA A 37 4.48 -10.92 13.50
C ALA A 37 5.72 -10.02 13.68
N GLY A 38 5.58 -8.69 13.55
CA GLY A 38 6.68 -7.73 13.72
C GLY A 38 7.74 -7.77 12.60
N LEU A 39 7.37 -8.21 11.40
CA LEU A 39 8.29 -8.38 10.27
C LEU A 39 8.41 -7.12 9.40
N ILE A 40 7.55 -6.13 9.62
CA ILE A 40 7.53 -4.86 8.89
C ILE A 40 8.32 -3.83 9.70
N ALA A 41 9.47 -3.41 9.17
CA ALA A 41 10.29 -2.36 9.81
C ALA A 41 9.67 -0.97 9.69
N GLU A 42 9.02 -0.69 8.56
CA GLU A 42 8.36 0.58 8.27
C GLU A 42 7.15 0.33 7.36
N ARG A 43 6.05 1.04 7.62
CA ARG A 43 4.86 1.11 6.77
C ARG A 43 4.62 2.56 6.40
N ARG A 44 4.43 2.84 5.11
CA ARG A 44 4.06 4.17 4.61
C ARG A 44 2.81 4.07 3.74
N VAL A 45 1.88 4.98 3.96
CA VAL A 45 0.63 5.07 3.20
C VAL A 45 0.58 6.46 2.58
N ASP A 46 0.70 6.53 1.26
CA ASP A 46 0.61 7.77 0.50
C ASP A 46 -0.60 7.72 -0.44
N GLU A 47 -1.29 8.84 -0.58
CA GLU A 47 -2.33 8.99 -1.61
C GLU A 47 -1.69 8.98 -3.00
N TRP A 48 -2.31 8.25 -3.93
CA TRP A 48 -1.89 8.23 -5.33
C TRP A 48 -3.05 8.61 -6.23
N ASN A 49 -2.87 9.69 -7.00
CA ASN A 49 -3.81 10.12 -8.04
C ASN A 49 -3.27 9.74 -9.44
N PRO A 50 -3.64 8.57 -9.99
CA PRO A 50 -3.18 8.16 -11.31
C PRO A 50 -3.82 9.01 -12.42
N VAL A 51 -2.99 9.77 -13.15
CA VAL A 51 -3.44 10.59 -14.29
C VAL A 51 -3.55 9.77 -15.58
N ILE A 52 -2.82 8.65 -15.69
CA ILE A 52 -2.77 7.80 -16.88
C ILE A 52 -2.80 6.31 -16.51
N GLY A 53 -3.22 5.47 -17.46
CA GLY A 53 -3.21 4.01 -17.34
C GLY A 53 -4.49 3.42 -16.74
N ILE A 54 -4.48 2.11 -16.46
CA ILE A 54 -5.66 1.32 -16.10
C ILE A 54 -6.34 1.73 -14.78
N PHE A 55 -5.66 2.52 -13.96
CA PHE A 55 -6.19 3.00 -12.68
C PHE A 55 -6.71 4.44 -12.75
N ALA A 56 -6.52 5.15 -13.88
CA ALA A 56 -6.93 6.55 -13.99
C ALA A 56 -8.45 6.74 -13.81
N GLU A 57 -9.26 5.80 -14.31
CA GLU A 57 -10.72 5.83 -14.12
C GLU A 57 -11.16 5.58 -12.66
N GLN A 58 -10.26 5.09 -11.80
CA GLN A 58 -10.55 4.86 -10.38
C GLN A 58 -10.14 6.04 -9.48
N ALA A 59 -9.54 7.10 -10.05
CA ALA A 59 -9.06 8.27 -9.31
C ALA A 59 -10.10 9.39 -9.16
N GLY A 60 -11.31 9.21 -9.70
CA GLY A 60 -12.44 10.14 -9.60
C GLY A 60 -13.63 9.51 -8.88
#